data_AF-A0A1G3PKF8-F1
#
_entry.id   AF-A0A1G3PKF8-F1
#
_cell.length_a   1.000
_cell.length_b   1.000
_cell.length_c   1.000
_cell.angle_alpha   90.00
_cell.angle_beta   90.00
_cell.angle_gamma   90.00
#
_symmetry.space_group_name_H-M   'P 1'
#
loop_
_entity.id
_entity.type
_entity.pdbx_description
1 polymer ?
#
loop_
_entity_poly.entity_id
_entity_poly.type
_entity_poly.pdbx_seq_one_letter_code
_entity_poly.pdbx_strand_id
1 'polypeptide(L)'
;MKSRGIILSLLLVFLFSSFSTAYSDQAKPSPEPHFSKPFAIFLSVVSPGLGQIYTGQLGKGISVWGASSILVMGFLTTVADFDFRSTGGAFPFNIGMQFKPVLTTEETFWAVSLGVTYAFLYVYNILDISLYENQAVTVLPTSDGFTAEFSVRF
;
A
#
# COMPACT_ATOMS: atom_id res chain seq x y z
N MET A 1 -5.15 0.21 30.41
CA MET A 1 -5.63 1.00 29.25
C MET A 1 -4.57 1.90 28.62
N LYS A 2 -3.60 2.48 29.37
CA LYS A 2 -2.54 3.35 28.78
C LYS A 2 -1.54 2.67 27.81
N SER A 3 -1.40 1.34 27.84
CA SER A 3 -0.38 0.63 27.05
C SER A 3 -0.76 0.40 25.58
N ARG A 4 -2.05 0.34 25.23
CA ARG A 4 -2.49 0.03 23.85
C ARG A 4 -2.26 1.19 22.87
N GLY A 5 -2.46 2.43 23.31
CA GLY A 5 -2.21 3.62 22.49
C GLY A 5 -0.72 3.81 22.16
N ILE A 6 0.16 3.54 23.14
CA ILE A 6 1.62 3.67 22.96
C ILE A 6 2.13 2.62 21.94
N ILE A 7 1.60 1.41 21.98
CA ILE A 7 1.96 0.35 21.02
C ILE A 7 1.53 0.76 19.61
N LEU A 8 0.33 1.32 19.44
CA LEU A 8 -0.15 1.75 18.12
C LEU A 8 0.62 2.95 17.57
N SER A 9 0.97 3.92 18.41
CA SER A 9 1.79 5.07 18.04
C SER A 9 3.23 4.65 17.69
N LEU A 10 3.81 3.70 18.44
CA LEU A 10 5.12 3.12 18.11
C LEU A 10 5.07 2.31 16.83
N LEU A 11 3.99 1.57 16.56
CA LEU A 11 3.81 0.84 15.31
C LEU A 11 3.70 1.78 14.12
N LEU A 12 2.95 2.89 14.27
CA LEU A 12 2.86 3.95 13.27
C LEU A 12 4.22 4.60 13.01
N VAL A 13 4.94 4.99 14.07
CA VAL A 13 6.29 5.59 13.93
C VAL A 13 7.28 4.61 13.30
N PHE A 14 7.24 3.32 13.67
CA PHE A 14 8.12 2.29 13.10
C PHE A 14 7.78 1.96 11.65
N LEU A 15 6.50 1.97 11.29
CA LEU A 15 6.07 1.92 9.90
C LEU A 15 6.66 3.12 9.17
N PHE A 16 6.38 4.35 9.61
CA PHE A 16 6.86 5.58 8.97
C PHE A 16 8.39 5.72 8.87
N SER A 17 9.15 5.29 9.87
CA SER A 17 10.62 5.40 9.88
C SER A 17 11.31 4.34 9.02
N SER A 18 10.70 3.17 8.82
CA SER A 18 11.26 2.09 7.99
C SER A 18 11.10 2.36 6.48
N PHE A 19 10.30 3.35 6.08
CA PHE A 19 10.17 3.74 4.67
C PHE A 19 11.34 4.58 4.15
N SER A 20 12.14 5.19 5.04
CA SER A 20 13.18 6.15 4.60
C SER A 20 14.50 5.51 4.18
N THR A 21 14.76 4.23 4.50
CA THR A 21 16.11 3.65 4.39
C THR A 21 16.26 2.48 3.42
N ALA A 22 15.19 2.01 2.77
CA ALA A 22 15.25 0.88 1.84
C ALA A 22 15.21 1.27 0.34
N TYR A 23 15.42 2.54 0.01
CA TYR A 23 14.95 3.11 -1.26
C TYR A 23 16.00 3.69 -2.22
N SER A 24 17.28 3.36 -2.06
CA SER A 24 18.30 3.77 -3.05
C SER A 24 18.60 2.69 -4.10
N ASP A 25 18.12 1.46 -3.94
CA ASP A 25 18.47 0.34 -4.81
C ASP A 25 17.22 -0.40 -5.28
N GLN A 26 16.57 0.10 -6.34
CA GLN A 26 15.92 -0.75 -7.36
C GLN A 26 15.24 0.10 -8.45
N ALA A 27 15.97 0.30 -9.54
CA ALA A 27 15.50 -0.04 -10.89
C ALA A 27 16.66 0.23 -11.86
N LYS A 28 17.38 -0.82 -12.30
CA LYS A 28 18.04 -0.73 -13.60
C LYS A 28 16.92 -0.58 -14.63
N PRO A 29 16.87 0.51 -15.42
CA PRO A 29 15.81 0.67 -16.41
C PRO A 29 15.90 -0.47 -17.43
N SER A 30 14.89 -1.33 -17.46
CA SER A 30 14.64 -2.18 -18.62
C SER A 30 14.29 -1.25 -19.79
N PRO A 31 14.79 -1.51 -21.02
CA PRO A 31 14.51 -0.68 -22.18
C PRO A 31 13.01 -0.79 -22.51
N GLU A 32 12.27 0.18 -22.00
CA GLU A 32 10.88 0.53 -22.30
C GLU A 32 9.79 -0.50 -21.98
N PRO A 33 9.33 -0.60 -20.71
CA PRO A 33 7.94 -0.96 -20.46
C PRO A 33 7.06 0.23 -20.87
N HIS A 34 6.49 0.20 -22.08
CA HIS A 34 5.35 1.07 -22.44
C HIS A 34 4.13 0.66 -21.61
N PHE A 35 4.02 1.17 -20.39
CA PHE A 35 2.82 0.98 -19.58
C PHE A 35 1.77 2.05 -19.90
N SER A 36 0.50 1.66 -19.86
CA SER A 36 -0.62 2.59 -20.06
C SER A 36 -0.88 3.35 -18.75
N LYS A 37 -0.62 4.67 -18.74
CA LYS A 37 -0.88 5.54 -17.59
C LYS A 37 -2.35 5.51 -17.13
N PRO A 38 -3.37 5.57 -18.03
CA PRO A 38 -4.76 5.39 -17.63
C PRO A 38 -5.02 4.03 -16.95
N PHE A 39 -4.37 2.97 -17.42
CA PHE A 39 -4.52 1.65 -16.83
C PHE A 39 -3.84 1.55 -15.45
N ALA A 40 -2.67 2.17 -15.28
CA ALA A 40 -2.00 2.27 -13.99
C ALA A 40 -2.86 3.00 -12.94
N ILE A 41 -3.50 4.11 -13.34
CA ILE A 41 -4.44 4.84 -12.48
C ILE A 41 -5.64 3.95 -12.14
N PHE A 42 -6.22 3.26 -13.13
CA PHE A 42 -7.33 2.33 -12.90
C PHE A 42 -6.95 1.24 -11.87
N LEU A 43 -5.77 0.63 -12.00
CA LEU A 43 -5.31 -0.37 -11.05
C LEU A 43 -5.19 0.21 -9.63
N SER A 44 -4.66 1.43 -9.50
CA SER A 44 -4.56 2.15 -8.23
C SER A 44 -5.90 2.56 -7.62
N VAL A 45 -6.95 2.73 -8.43
CA VAL A 45 -8.34 2.94 -7.98
C VAL A 45 -8.94 1.62 -7.49
N VAL A 46 -8.71 0.51 -8.21
CA VAL A 46 -9.24 -0.80 -7.84
C VAL A 46 -8.60 -1.31 -6.53
N SER A 47 -7.28 -1.16 -6.40
CA SER A 47 -6.56 -1.57 -5.20
C SER A 47 -5.30 -0.72 -5.01
N PRO A 48 -5.15 -0.05 -3.85
CA PRO A 48 -3.98 0.78 -3.57
C PRO A 48 -2.66 0.02 -3.77
N GLY A 49 -1.70 0.66 -4.43
CA GLY A 49 -0.37 0.11 -4.70
C GLY A 49 -0.25 -0.69 -6.01
N LEU A 50 -1.34 -1.16 -6.62
CA LEU A 50 -1.25 -1.96 -7.84
C LEU A 50 -0.75 -1.16 -9.06
N GLY A 51 -1.12 0.12 -9.19
CA GLY A 51 -0.62 0.97 -10.26
C GLY A 51 0.90 1.17 -10.18
N GLN A 52 1.43 1.30 -8.97
CA GLN A 52 2.87 1.40 -8.70
C GLN A 52 3.58 0.08 -9.04
N ILE A 53 3.02 -1.08 -8.65
CA ILE A 53 3.56 -2.39 -9.05
C ILE A 53 3.61 -2.50 -10.58
N TYR A 54 2.53 -2.12 -11.26
CA TYR A 54 2.42 -2.20 -12.71
C TYR A 54 3.41 -1.27 -13.44
N THR A 55 3.67 -0.08 -12.88
CA THR A 55 4.63 0.89 -13.44
C THR A 55 6.09 0.60 -13.05
N GLY A 56 6.36 -0.53 -12.38
CA GLY A 56 7.70 -0.96 -12.00
C GLY A 56 8.20 -0.43 -10.65
N GLN A 57 7.41 0.37 -9.95
CA GLN A 57 7.69 0.87 -8.59
C GLN A 57 7.34 -0.18 -7.53
N LEU A 58 7.95 -1.37 -7.61
CA LEU A 58 7.58 -2.55 -6.81
C LEU A 58 7.60 -2.29 -5.30
N GLY A 59 8.68 -1.72 -4.76
CA GLY A 59 8.77 -1.43 -3.33
C GLY A 59 7.64 -0.51 -2.85
N LYS A 60 7.18 0.41 -3.71
CA LYS A 60 6.22 1.45 -3.36
C LYS A 60 4.84 0.83 -3.39
N GLY A 61 4.57 0.13 -4.47
CA GLY A 61 3.32 -0.56 -4.67
C GLY A 61 3.07 -1.62 -3.62
N ILE A 62 4.05 -2.48 -3.31
CA ILE A 62 3.90 -3.50 -2.26
C ILE A 62 3.65 -2.86 -0.89
N SER A 63 4.34 -1.76 -0.59
CA SER A 63 4.22 -1.15 0.73
C SER A 63 2.91 -0.38 0.92
N VAL A 64 2.43 0.32 -0.12
CA VAL A 64 1.09 0.93 -0.13
C VAL A 64 0.02 -0.15 -0.09
N TRP A 65 0.16 -1.22 -0.87
CA TRP A 65 -0.77 -2.34 -0.89
C TRP A 65 -0.85 -3.03 0.48
N GLY A 66 0.30 -3.29 1.11
CA GLY A 66 0.39 -3.88 2.45
C GLY A 66 -0.23 -2.98 3.52
N ALA A 67 0.11 -1.69 3.53
CA ALA A 67 -0.49 -0.72 4.46
C ALA A 67 -2.02 -0.66 4.30
N SER A 68 -2.51 -0.63 3.06
CA SER A 68 -3.94 -0.62 2.76
C SER A 68 -4.64 -1.89 3.27
N SER A 69 -4.02 -3.05 3.09
CA SER A 69 -4.53 -4.35 3.57
C SER A 69 -4.59 -4.40 5.10
N ILE A 70 -3.58 -3.89 5.79
CA ILE A 70 -3.55 -3.79 7.26
C ILE A 70 -4.66 -2.87 7.76
N LEU A 71 -4.88 -1.71 7.13
CA LEU A 71 -5.94 -0.78 7.52
C LEU A 71 -7.33 -1.38 7.32
N VAL A 72 -7.56 -2.04 6.17
CA VAL A 72 -8.83 -2.73 5.90
C VAL A 72 -9.07 -3.86 6.91
N MET A 73 -8.05 -4.67 7.19
CA MET A 73 -8.19 -5.75 8.17
C MET A 73 -8.39 -5.22 9.59
N GLY A 74 -7.69 -4.15 9.97
CA GLY A 74 -7.90 -3.45 11.24
C GLY A 74 -9.33 -2.90 11.36
N PHE A 75 -9.86 -2.33 10.27
CA PHE A 75 -11.24 -1.87 10.22
C PHE A 75 -12.21 -3.05 10.40
N LEU A 76 -12.06 -4.11 9.60
CA LEU A 76 -12.93 -5.30 9.67
C LEU A 76 -12.91 -5.96 11.05
N THR A 77 -11.75 -6.13 11.67
CA THR A 77 -11.63 -6.68 13.04
C THR A 77 -12.22 -5.77 14.12
N THR A 78 -12.37 -4.47 13.85
CA THR A 78 -13.05 -3.55 14.74
C THR A 78 -14.58 -3.70 14.63
N VAL A 79 -15.09 -3.78 13.40
CA VAL A 79 -16.54 -3.73 13.12
C VAL A 79 -17.22 -5.09 12.98
N ALA A 80 -16.47 -6.17 12.84
CA ALA A 80 -16.97 -7.52 12.66
C ALA A 80 -16.27 -8.51 13.59
N ASP A 81 -17.05 -9.49 14.03
CA ASP A 81 -16.57 -10.68 14.71
C ASP A 81 -16.27 -11.76 13.67
N PHE A 82 -15.06 -12.31 13.75
CA PHE A 82 -14.63 -13.41 12.92
C PHE A 82 -14.83 -14.72 13.68
N ASP A 83 -15.65 -15.61 13.12
CA ASP A 83 -15.90 -16.92 13.69
C ASP A 83 -15.16 -17.98 12.87
N PHE A 84 -14.08 -18.51 13.45
CA PHE A 84 -13.32 -19.60 12.86
C PHE A 84 -13.77 -20.91 13.52
N ARG A 85 -14.77 -21.59 12.93
CA ARG A 85 -15.24 -22.88 13.44
C ARG A 85 -14.59 -24.04 12.70
N SER A 86 -14.09 -25.01 13.46
CA SER A 86 -13.66 -26.29 12.90
C SER A 86 -14.85 -27.25 12.79
N THR A 87 -15.32 -27.54 11.57
CA THR A 87 -16.49 -28.41 11.31
C THR A 87 -16.07 -29.81 10.86
N GLY A 88 -15.44 -30.60 11.73
CA GLY A 88 -14.88 -31.96 11.53
C GLY A 88 -14.81 -32.56 10.09
N GLY A 89 -13.59 -32.91 9.62
CA GLY A 89 -13.32 -33.42 8.27
C GLY A 89 -11.84 -33.27 7.88
N ALA A 90 -11.46 -33.59 6.65
CA ALA A 90 -10.06 -33.48 6.19
C ALA A 90 -9.58 -32.01 6.06
N PHE A 91 -10.49 -31.08 5.76
CA PHE A 91 -10.27 -29.63 5.85
C PHE A 91 -11.55 -28.93 6.31
N PRO A 92 -11.81 -28.88 7.62
CA PRO A 92 -13.09 -28.46 8.13
C PRO A 92 -13.00 -27.06 8.74
N PHE A 93 -12.75 -26.01 7.97
CA PHE A 93 -12.81 -24.66 8.52
C PHE A 93 -13.96 -23.89 7.88
N ASN A 94 -14.82 -23.32 8.73
CA ASN A 94 -15.83 -22.36 8.32
C ASN A 94 -15.38 -20.98 8.81
N ILE A 95 -15.25 -20.04 7.87
CA ILE A 95 -14.86 -18.65 8.16
C ILE A 95 -16.14 -17.83 8.05
N GLY A 96 -16.74 -17.56 9.20
CA GLY A 96 -17.86 -16.64 9.32
C GLY A 96 -17.37 -15.22 9.62
N MET A 97 -18.03 -14.22 9.04
CA MET A 97 -17.88 -12.82 9.43
C MET A 97 -19.25 -12.28 9.77
N GLN A 98 -19.43 -11.79 10.99
CA GLN A 98 -20.67 -11.16 11.43
C GLN A 98 -20.38 -9.73 11.86
N PHE A 99 -21.01 -8.76 11.20
CA PHE A 99 -20.91 -7.37 11.62
C PHE A 99 -21.59 -7.17 12.97
N LYS A 100 -20.91 -6.45 13.86
CA LYS A 100 -21.45 -6.11 15.18
C LYS A 100 -22.66 -5.17 14.99
N PRO A 101 -23.81 -5.48 15.60
CA PRO A 101 -25.02 -4.65 15.44
C PRO A 101 -24.90 -3.29 16.16
N VAL A 102 -24.10 -3.23 17.22
CA VAL A 102 -23.83 -2.00 17.99
C VAL A 102 -22.35 -1.97 18.30
N LEU A 103 -21.68 -0.88 17.93
CA LEU A 103 -20.28 -0.61 18.27
C LEU A 103 -20.21 0.23 19.55
N THR A 104 -19.24 -0.05 20.40
CA THR A 104 -18.90 0.83 21.51
C THR A 104 -18.35 2.17 20.99
N THR A 105 -18.35 3.21 21.83
CA THR A 105 -17.77 4.51 21.48
C THR A 105 -16.29 4.41 21.09
N GLU A 106 -15.54 3.53 21.75
CA GLU A 106 -14.12 3.29 21.46
C GLU A 106 -13.94 2.59 20.10
N GLU A 107 -14.70 1.52 19.83
CA GLU A 107 -14.66 0.83 18.53
C GLU A 107 -15.09 1.75 17.39
N THR A 108 -16.09 2.60 17.62
CA THR A 108 -16.53 3.62 16.65
C THR A 108 -15.41 4.60 16.34
N PHE A 109 -14.73 5.11 17.37
CA PHE A 109 -13.59 6.02 17.21
C PHE A 109 -12.47 5.38 16.36
N TRP A 110 -12.11 4.14 16.65
CA TRP A 110 -11.09 3.42 15.89
C TRP A 110 -11.51 3.10 14.47
N ALA A 111 -12.74 2.63 14.26
CA ALA A 111 -13.28 2.34 12.93
C ALA A 111 -13.28 3.59 12.04
N VAL A 112 -13.73 4.73 12.57
CA VAL A 112 -13.71 6.01 11.85
C VAL A 112 -12.27 6.45 11.57
N SER A 113 -11.37 6.36 12.56
CA SER A 113 -9.97 6.76 12.40
C SER A 113 -9.25 5.92 11.33
N LEU A 114 -9.48 4.60 11.31
CA LEU A 114 -8.94 3.69 10.31
C LEU A 114 -9.51 3.97 8.92
N GLY A 115 -10.82 4.20 8.83
CA GLY A 115 -11.49 4.56 7.57
C GLY A 115 -10.96 5.87 6.98
N VAL A 116 -10.78 6.91 7.80
CA VAL A 116 -10.21 8.19 7.37
C VAL A 116 -8.75 8.02 6.94
N THR A 117 -7.94 7.28 7.71
CA THR A 117 -6.55 7.01 7.37
C THR A 117 -6.44 6.25 6.04
N TYR A 118 -7.31 5.26 5.83
CA TYR A 118 -7.38 4.53 4.57
C TYR A 118 -7.78 5.44 3.41
N ALA A 119 -8.76 6.32 3.59
CA ALA A 119 -9.18 7.28 2.56
C ALA A 119 -8.02 8.23 2.16
N PHE A 120 -7.25 8.72 3.13
CA PHE A 120 -6.05 9.52 2.84
C PHE A 120 -4.99 8.73 2.06
N LEU A 121 -4.68 7.50 2.49
CA LEU A 121 -3.74 6.64 1.78
C LEU A 121 -4.20 6.35 0.34
N TYR A 122 -5.50 6.12 0.16
CA TYR A 122 -6.11 5.86 -1.14
C TYR A 122 -6.00 7.06 -2.08
N VAL A 123 -6.33 8.28 -1.61
CA VAL A 123 -6.17 9.51 -2.39
C VAL A 123 -4.71 9.77 -2.73
N TYR A 124 -3.81 9.62 -1.74
CA TYR A 124 -2.38 9.74 -1.96
C TYR A 124 -1.89 8.77 -3.06
N ASN A 125 -2.29 7.50 -2.99
CA ASN A 125 -1.92 6.48 -3.97
C ASN A 125 -2.34 6.85 -5.41
N ILE A 126 -3.54 7.40 -5.59
CA ILE A 126 -4.06 7.82 -6.90
C ILE A 126 -3.31 9.05 -7.41
N LEU A 127 -3.11 10.06 -6.55
CA LEU A 127 -2.39 11.28 -6.93
C LEU A 127 -0.96 10.96 -7.33
N ASP A 128 -0.29 10.11 -6.55
CA ASP A 128 1.08 9.69 -6.79
C ASP A 128 1.27 9.05 -8.17
N ILE A 129 0.42 8.07 -8.54
CA ILE A 129 0.51 7.43 -9.85
C ILE A 129 0.05 8.36 -10.99
N SER A 130 -0.85 9.31 -10.70
CA SER A 130 -1.32 10.29 -11.68
C SER A 130 -0.26 11.34 -12.00
N LEU A 131 0.57 11.69 -11.02
CA LEU A 131 1.70 12.62 -11.17
C LEU A 131 2.97 11.90 -11.64
N TYR A 132 3.03 10.58 -11.57
CA TYR A 132 4.14 9.81 -12.12
C TYR A 132 4.25 10.05 -13.63
N GLU A 133 5.41 10.54 -14.06
CA GLU A 133 5.79 10.71 -15.46
C GLU A 133 6.93 9.74 -15.78
N ASN A 134 6.79 9.02 -16.90
CA ASN A 134 7.90 8.28 -17.46
C ASN A 134 8.94 9.27 -17.95
N GLN A 135 10.04 9.42 -17.23
CA GLN A 135 11.23 10.01 -17.83
C GLN A 135 11.80 8.98 -18.80
N ALA A 136 11.84 9.35 -20.09
CA ALA A 136 12.61 8.60 -21.07
C ALA A 136 14.07 8.63 -20.63
N VAL A 137 14.64 7.46 -20.35
CA VAL A 137 16.06 7.34 -20.06
C VAL A 137 16.79 7.53 -21.39
N THR A 138 17.26 8.74 -21.67
CA THR A 138 18.16 9.00 -22.79
C THR A 138 19.51 8.36 -22.49
N VAL A 139 19.73 7.17 -23.05
CA VAL A 139 21.05 6.55 -23.08
C VAL A 139 21.86 7.25 -24.16
N LEU A 140 22.71 8.19 -23.77
CA LEU A 140 23.64 8.82 -24.71
C LEU A 140 24.85 7.89 -24.91
N PRO A 141 25.23 7.57 -26.16
CA PRO A 141 26.47 6.86 -26.42
C PRO A 141 27.65 7.76 -26.03
N THR A 142 28.53 7.28 -25.17
CA THR A 142 29.80 7.94 -24.83
C THR A 142 30.96 7.20 -25.50
N SER A 143 32.10 7.86 -25.67
CA SER A 143 33.29 7.31 -26.35
C SER A 143 33.82 6.01 -25.72
N ASP A 144 33.43 5.75 -24.47
CA ASP A 144 33.93 4.66 -23.64
C ASP A 144 32.82 3.65 -23.28
N GLY A 145 31.60 3.80 -23.82
CA GLY A 145 30.47 2.90 -23.56
C GLY A 145 29.09 3.58 -23.54
N PHE A 146 28.22 3.11 -22.64
CA PHE A 146 26.90 3.71 -22.39
C PHE A 146 26.92 4.39 -21.02
N THR A 147 26.62 5.69 -20.96
CA THR A 147 26.45 6.40 -19.68
C THR A 147 24.98 6.76 -19.53
N ALA A 148 24.33 6.26 -18.48
CA ALA A 148 22.96 6.63 -18.15
C ALA A 148 23.01 7.88 -17.27
N GLU A 149 22.52 9.01 -17.79
CA GLU A 149 22.38 10.25 -17.03
C GLU A 149 20.92 10.41 -16.61
N PHE A 150 20.68 10.69 -15.32
CA PHE A 150 19.35 10.93 -14.76
C PHE A 150 19.25 12.37 -14.29
N SER A 151 18.22 13.11 -14.75
CA SER A 151 17.91 14.44 -14.22
C SER A 151 16.72 14.34 -13.27
N VAL A 152 16.98 14.29 -11.97
CA VAL A 152 15.94 14.46 -10.96
C VAL A 152 15.66 15.96 -10.84
N ARG A 153 14.47 16.41 -11.25
CA ARG A 153 13.99 17.76 -10.94
C ARG A 153 13.12 17.66 -9.68
N PHE A 154 13.52 18.37 -8.63
CA PHE A 154 12.70 18.63 -7.45
C PHE A 154 11.65 19.69 -7.74
#